data_AF-A0A101JYT4-F1
#
_entry.id   AF-A0A101JYT4-F1
#
_cell.length_a   1.000
_cell.length_b   1.000
_cell.length_c   1.000
_cell.angle_alpha   90.00
_cell.angle_beta   90.00
_cell.angle_gamma   90.00
#
_symmetry.space_group_name_H-M   'P 1'
#
loop_
_entity.id
_entity.type
_entity.pdbx_description
1 polymer ?
#
loop_
_entity_poly.entity_id
_entity_poly.type
_entity_poly.pdbx_seq_one_letter_code
_entity_poly.pdbx_strand_id
1 'polypeptide(L)' 'MTLPTRHSPEQPTVVINTPAEYEVAQREVGRLANAEPGSVDALTYQAFSAAIEAYEAGLVRQDSRSDRLISSGE' A
#
# COMPACT_ATOMS: atom_id res chain seq x y z
N MET A 1 29.32 24.80 13.77
CA MET A 1 27.90 25.13 13.55
C MET A 1 27.25 23.89 12.96
N THR A 2 26.38 23.22 13.70
CA THR A 2 25.67 22.00 13.24
C THR A 2 24.34 22.40 12.62
N LEU A 3 24.13 22.09 11.34
CA LEU A 3 22.86 22.29 10.65
C LEU A 3 21.77 21.46 11.35
N PRO A 4 20.56 22.00 11.60
CA PRO A 4 19.47 21.20 12.10
C PRO A 4 19.07 20.21 11.00
N THR A 5 19.21 18.92 11.28
CA THR A 5 18.67 17.85 10.44
C THR A 5 17.17 18.10 10.36
N ARG A 6 16.69 18.56 9.20
CA ARG A 6 15.27 18.73 8.94
C ARG A 6 14.67 17.33 8.89
N HIS A 7 14.20 16.84 10.04
CA HIS A 7 13.41 15.62 10.09
C HIS A 7 12.10 15.93 9.36
N SER A 8 12.04 15.64 8.06
CA SER A 8 10.76 15.53 7.37
C SER A 8 9.96 14.49 8.13
N PRO A 9 8.71 14.77 8.55
CA PRO A 9 7.88 13.74 9.13
C PRO A 9 7.77 12.62 8.08
N GLU A 10 8.28 11.43 8.40
CA GLU A 10 8.09 10.26 7.56
C GLU A 10 6.58 10.05 7.43
N GLN A 11 6.10 10.03 6.19
CA GLN A 11 4.69 9.74 5.95
C GLN A 11 4.43 8.29 6.40
N PRO A 12 3.34 8.04 7.15
CA PRO A 12 3.02 6.70 7.60
C PRO A 12 2.89 5.79 6.39
N THR A 13 3.74 4.76 6.33
CA THR A 13 3.75 3.77 5.25
C THR A 13 3.08 2.51 5.76
N VAL A 14 2.00 2.09 5.09
CA VAL A 14 1.33 0.82 5.34
C VAL A 14 1.82 -0.20 4.31
N VAL A 15 2.15 -1.41 4.76
CA VAL A 15 2.57 -2.51 3.90
C VAL A 15 1.65 -3.70 4.16
N ILE A 16 1.08 -4.25 3.09
CA ILE A 16 0.21 -5.43 3.14
C ILE A 16 1.02 -6.61 2.63
N ASN A 17 1.15 -7.66 3.45
CA ASN A 17 1.92 -8.85 3.09
C ASN A 17 1.02 -10.09 2.95
N THR A 18 -0.19 -10.03 3.50
CA THR A 18 -1.11 -11.17 3.57
C THR A 18 -2.51 -10.80 3.08
N PRO A 19 -3.30 -11.78 2.60
CA PRO A 19 -4.70 -11.56 2.23
C PRO A 19 -5.56 -11.04 3.39
N ALA A 20 -5.29 -11.46 4.63
CA ALA A 20 -6.03 -10.98 5.79
C ALA A 20 -5.78 -9.49 6.07
N GLU A 21 -4.54 -9.02 5.92
CA GLU A 21 -4.21 -7.59 6.02
C GLU A 21 -4.86 -6.79 4.88
N TYR A 22 -4.96 -7.38 3.68
CA TYR A 22 -5.65 -6.77 2.55
C TYR A 22 -7.15 -6.56 2.83
N GLU A 23 -7.85 -7.56 3.37
CA GLU A 23 -9.27 -7.43 3.75
C GLU A 23 -9.50 -6.35 4.81
N VAL A 24 -8.59 -6.24 5.78
CA VAL A 24 -8.62 -5.19 6.81
C VAL A 24 -8.40 -3.82 6.17
N ALA A 25 -7.40 -3.69 5.28
CA ALA A 25 -7.12 -2.44 4.58
C ALA A 25 -8.32 -1.98 3.75
N GLN A 26 -8.99 -2.89 3.02
CA GLN A 26 -10.20 -2.55 2.26
C GLN A 26 -11.32 -2.02 3.16
N ARG A 27 -11.53 -2.64 4.33
CA ARG A 27 -12.54 -2.20 5.29
C ARG A 27 -12.23 -0.81 5.84
N GLU A 28 -10.97 -0.54 6.15
CA GLU A 28 -10.53 0.78 6.63
C GLU A 28 -10.68 1.86 5.56
N VAL A 29 -10.32 1.57 4.30
CA VAL A 29 -10.59 2.50 3.18
C VAL A 29 -12.08 2.80 3.06
N GLY A 30 -12.94 1.79 3.15
CA GLY A 30 -14.40 1.97 3.13
C GLY A 30 -14.91 2.83 4.28
N ARG A 31 -14.36 2.66 5.48
CA ARG A 31 -14.70 3.47 6.67
C ARG A 31 -14.26 4.93 6.50
N LEU A 32 -13.09 5.15 5.90
CA LEU A 32 -12.45 6.46 5.76
C LEU A 32 -12.80 7.19 4.46
N ALA A 33 -13.65 6.62 3.59
CA ALA A 33 -13.99 7.18 2.28
C ALA A 33 -14.57 8.60 2.32
N ASN A 34 -15.16 9.01 3.45
CA ASN A 34 -15.72 10.35 3.67
C ASN A 34 -14.87 11.20 4.64
N ALA A 35 -13.60 10.85 4.85
CA ALA A 35 -12.71 11.59 5.74
C ALA A 35 -12.54 13.05 5.26
N GLU A 36 -12.51 13.98 6.23
CA GLU A 36 -12.34 15.39 5.93
C GLU A 36 -10.95 15.64 5.30
N PRO A 37 -10.85 16.38 4.20
CA PRO A 37 -9.57 16.71 3.59
C PRO A 37 -8.62 17.40 4.59
N GLY A 38 -7.40 16.90 4.71
CA GLY A 38 -6.39 17.44 5.65
C GLY A 38 -6.47 16.86 7.06
N SER A 39 -7.44 15.98 7.35
CA SER A 39 -7.46 15.20 8.58
C SER A 39 -6.45 14.06 8.57
N VAL A 40 -6.13 13.54 9.76
CA VAL A 40 -5.33 12.32 9.92
C VAL A 40 -6.03 11.13 9.25
N ASP A 41 -7.36 11.11 9.26
CA ASP A 41 -8.16 10.08 8.60
C ASP A 41 -7.98 10.09 7.08
N ALA A 42 -7.87 11.27 6.46
CA ALA A 42 -7.58 11.40 5.03
C ALA A 42 -6.15 10.93 4.68
N LEU A 43 -5.16 11.17 5.55
CA LEU A 43 -3.81 10.63 5.38
C LEU A 43 -3.80 9.11 5.54
N THR A 44 -4.59 8.59 6.48
CA THR A 44 -4.73 7.15 6.73
C THR A 44 -5.42 6.47 5.55
N TYR A 45 -6.47 7.08 5.00
CA TYR A 45 -7.12 6.65 3.77
C TYR A 45 -6.11 6.52 2.63
N GLN A 46 -5.32 7.57 2.37
CA GLN A 46 -4.30 7.56 1.32
C GLN A 46 -3.26 6.46 1.53
N ALA A 47 -2.80 6.25 2.77
CA ALA A 47 -1.81 5.22 3.08
C ALA A 47 -2.35 3.80 2.82
N PHE A 48 -3.59 3.51 3.23
CA PHE A 48 -4.20 2.20 2.96
C PHE A 48 -4.52 2.00 1.48
N SER A 49 -5.02 3.01 0.77
CA SER A 49 -5.26 2.92 -0.67
C SER A 49 -3.97 2.59 -1.44
N ALA A 50 -2.88 3.32 -1.15
CA ALA A 50 -1.59 3.07 -1.78
C ALA A 50 -1.04 1.66 -1.46
N ALA A 51 -1.25 1.18 -0.23
CA ALA A 51 -0.83 -0.17 0.16
C ALA A 51 -1.60 -1.27 -0.58
N ILE A 52 -2.91 -1.09 -0.78
CA ILE A 52 -3.77 -2.00 -1.56
C ILE A 52 -3.28 -2.07 -3.01
N GLU A 53 -3.06 -0.91 -3.65
CA GLU A 53 -2.54 -0.84 -5.03
C GLU A 53 -1.19 -1.55 -5.17
N ALA A 54 -0.28 -1.35 -4.20
CA ALA A 54 1.03 -1.98 -4.20
C ALA A 54 0.94 -3.51 -4.05
N TYR A 55 0.05 -4.00 -3.18
CA TYR A 55 -0.18 -5.43 -2.98
C TYR A 55 -0.77 -6.09 -4.23
N GLU A 56 -1.78 -5.47 -4.85
CA GLU A 56 -2.38 -5.95 -6.10
C GLU A 56 -1.37 -5.98 -7.26
N ALA A 57 -0.57 -4.91 -7.40
CA ALA A 57 0.50 -4.87 -8.39
C ALA A 57 1.56 -5.97 -8.14
N GLY A 58 1.83 -6.30 -6.87
CA GLY A 58 2.69 -7.42 -6.48
C GLY A 58 2.14 -8.78 -6.91
N LEU A 59 0.84 -9.01 -6.71
CA LEU A 59 0.16 -10.24 -7.15
C LEU A 59 0.20 -10.41 -8.67
N VAL A 60 -0.10 -9.35 -9.43
CA VAL A 60 -0.03 -9.37 -10.91
C VAL A 60 1.36 -9.75 -11.41
N ARG A 61 2.42 -9.25 -10.75
CA ARG A 61 3.81 -9.60 -11.09
C ARG A 61 4.17 -11.05 -10.77
N GLN A 62 3.62 -11.62 -9.70
CA GLN A 62 3.82 -13.04 -9.38
C GLN A 62 3.10 -13.95 -10.36
N ASP A 63 1.89 -13.58 -10.78
CA ASP A 63 1.10 -14.31 -11.78
C ASP A 63 1.81 -14.34 -13.13
N SER A 64 2.27 -13.16 -13.60
CA SER A 64 3.04 -13.02 -14.85
C SER A 64 4.38 -13.78 -14.85
N ARG A 65 5.02 -13.90 -13.68
CA ARG A 65 6.27 -14.66 -13.54
C ARG A 65 6.03 -16.17 -13.57
N SER A 66 4.88 -16.62 -13.08
CA SER A 66 4.49 -18.03 -13.10
C SER A 66 4.15 -18.49 -14.53
N ASP A 67 3.48 -17.64 -15.31
CA ASP A 67 3.15 -17.91 -16.73
C ASP A 67 4.40 -18.04 -17.61
N ARG A 68 5.44 -17.24 -17.36
CA ARG A 68 6.68 -17.30 -18.16
C ARG A 68 7.51 -18.57 -17.93
N LEU A 69 7.37 -19.22 -16.78
CA LEU A 69 8.12 -20.42 -16.42
C LEU A 69 7.53 -21.70 -17.03
N ILE A 70 6.24 -21.72 -17.35
CA ILE A 70 5.57 -22.86 -18.02
C ILE A 70 5.80 -22.88 -19.54
N SER A 71 6.09 -21.74 -20.19
CA SER A 71 6.35 -21.69 -21.64
C SER A 71 7.82 -21.87 -22.07
N SER A 72 8.75 -22.12 -21.14
CA SER A 72 10.18 -22.31 -21.47
C SER A 72 10.62 -23.79 -21.46
N GLY A 73 9.66 -24.72 -21.46
CA GLY A 73 9.89 -26.15 -21.44
C GLY A 73 9.28 -26.86 -22.65
N GLU A 74 9.72 -26.53 -23.86
CA GLU A 74 9.61 -27.36 -25.06
C GLU A 74 10.90 -27.32 -25.88
#